data_AF-A0A315DVQ3-F1
#
_entry.id   AF-A0A315DVQ3-F1
#
_cell.length_a   1.000
_cell.length_b   1.000
_cell.length_c   1.000
_cell.angle_alpha   90.00
_cell.angle_beta   90.00
_cell.angle_gamma   90.00
#
_symmetry.space_group_name_H-M   'P 1'
#
loop_
_entity.id
_entity.type
_entity.pdbx_description
1 polymer ?
#
loop_
_entity_poly.entity_id
_entity_poly.type
_entity_poly.pdbx_seq_one_letter_code
_entity_poly.pdbx_strand_id
1 'polypeptide(L)'
;MKSSIFASEIRKTGFVLENQVAQELKKCGWTVISNKYYVDDSEETIREIDLVAYKVSKVQHLDVYTALIISCKKSESNAWALLARDVNLKDPNSDWWPLHTWSNDKALSHQLTETGAPKRYHEELNAMGVNEVLSVPTVEVFAFQEMDKATGKAQNDKPIFSAVTSLMKAQAYELSTLPNRKKAPAVYQFNLLSVVDADLVRLMFRDEKIESSELDTEHYLARYIVRKREAFSRIRFIKATAFSSSLKDYGRLHTANCEWMDKECDAFYKDIFRNQEKVSLLLDNFNRLVQWYISLQLLHETNMSSDIGKPSLNWDAKSKKVWIGLNPEDDVIDFLNHNEKVNIHVAGALKKVFRYEGSFYFSNDIPF
;
A
#
# COMPACT_ATOMS: atom_id res chain seq x y z
N MET A 1 -30.54 22.10 32.88
CA MET A 1 -29.92 23.30 32.26
C MET A 1 -28.41 23.17 32.04
N LYS A 2 -27.56 22.87 33.04
CA LYS A 2 -26.08 22.79 32.81
C LYS A 2 -25.62 21.79 31.73
N SER A 3 -26.31 20.66 31.57
CA SER A 3 -26.03 19.67 30.51
C SER A 3 -26.17 20.23 29.08
N SER A 4 -27.03 21.24 28.85
CA SER A 4 -27.21 21.81 27.52
C SER A 4 -26.06 22.74 27.08
N ILE A 5 -25.33 23.32 28.04
CA ILE A 5 -24.21 24.24 27.75
C ILE A 5 -22.99 23.45 27.25
N PHE A 6 -22.67 22.31 27.87
CA PHE A 6 -21.58 21.47 27.36
C PHE A 6 -21.88 20.91 25.97
N ALA A 7 -23.14 20.54 25.71
CA ALA A 7 -23.57 20.10 24.40
C ALA A 7 -23.53 21.22 23.34
N SER A 8 -23.74 22.49 23.69
CA SER A 8 -23.60 23.60 22.74
C SER A 8 -22.13 23.90 22.43
N GLU A 9 -21.27 23.91 23.45
CA GLU A 9 -19.86 24.21 23.24
C GLU A 9 -19.12 23.08 22.50
N ILE A 10 -19.39 21.81 22.81
CA ILE A 10 -18.74 20.70 22.09
C ILE A 10 -19.10 20.68 20.60
N ARG A 11 -20.30 21.17 20.22
CA ARG A 11 -20.71 21.28 18.81
C ARG A 11 -19.90 22.28 18.00
N LYS A 12 -19.21 23.21 18.66
CA LYS A 12 -18.30 24.15 17.99
C LYS A 12 -16.94 23.52 17.66
N THR A 13 -16.63 22.36 18.24
CA THR A 13 -15.36 21.66 18.05
C THR A 13 -15.40 20.67 16.88
N GLY A 14 -14.22 20.19 16.47
CA GLY A 14 -14.09 19.13 15.45
C GLY A 14 -14.58 17.75 15.88
N PHE A 15 -14.71 17.48 17.18
CA PHE A 15 -15.07 16.15 17.71
C PHE A 15 -16.44 15.66 17.23
N VAL A 16 -17.39 16.57 16.94
CA VAL A 16 -18.69 16.17 16.39
C VAL A 16 -18.53 15.63 14.97
N LEU A 17 -17.70 16.28 14.14
CA LEU A 17 -17.38 15.83 12.80
C LEU A 17 -16.64 14.48 12.84
N GLU A 18 -15.64 14.34 13.72
CA GLU A 18 -14.91 13.08 13.90
C GLU A 18 -15.85 11.92 14.24
N ASN A 19 -16.77 12.12 15.18
CA ASN A 19 -17.74 11.08 15.52
C ASN A 19 -18.69 10.78 14.35
N GLN A 20 -19.17 11.79 13.62
CA GLN A 20 -20.04 11.58 12.45
C GLN A 20 -19.35 10.73 11.38
N VAL A 21 -18.13 11.13 10.98
CA VAL A 21 -17.29 10.41 10.01
C VAL A 21 -17.02 8.98 10.48
N ALA A 22 -16.68 8.79 11.76
CA ALA A 22 -16.47 7.46 12.35
C ALA A 22 -17.72 6.58 12.29
N GLN A 23 -18.91 7.13 12.56
CA GLN A 23 -20.16 6.37 12.47
C GLN A 23 -20.50 6.00 11.03
N GLU A 24 -20.26 6.89 10.05
CA GLU A 24 -20.47 6.58 8.64
C GLU A 24 -19.54 5.46 8.15
N LEU A 25 -18.26 5.52 8.52
CA LEU A 25 -17.30 4.46 8.26
C LEU A 25 -17.75 3.11 8.81
N LYS A 26 -18.14 3.07 10.09
CA LYS A 26 -18.64 1.84 10.74
C LYS A 26 -19.89 1.29 10.04
N LYS A 27 -20.83 2.15 9.66
CA LYS A 27 -22.04 1.75 8.89
C LYS A 27 -21.68 1.12 7.55
N CYS A 28 -20.58 1.55 6.92
CA CYS A 28 -20.08 0.98 5.66
C CYS A 28 -19.09 -0.19 5.85
N GLY A 29 -18.99 -0.75 7.06
CA GLY A 29 -18.20 -1.95 7.34
C GLY A 29 -16.70 -1.70 7.53
N TRP A 30 -16.30 -0.46 7.79
CA TRP A 30 -14.91 -0.13 8.12
C TRP A 30 -14.66 -0.34 9.62
N THR A 31 -13.51 -0.90 9.95
CA THR A 31 -13.00 -0.89 11.32
C THR A 31 -12.36 0.47 11.57
N VAL A 32 -12.73 1.16 12.64
CA VAL A 32 -12.29 2.53 12.94
C VAL A 32 -11.56 2.58 14.28
N ILE A 33 -10.38 3.19 14.26
CA ILE A 33 -9.60 3.57 15.44
C ILE A 33 -9.63 5.10 15.52
N SER A 34 -10.10 5.63 16.63
CA SER A 34 -10.14 7.08 16.89
C SER A 34 -9.01 7.49 17.83
N ASN A 35 -8.56 8.73 17.70
CA ASN A 35 -7.65 9.41 18.63
C ASN A 35 -6.37 8.60 18.89
N LYS A 36 -5.74 8.14 17.81
CA LYS A 36 -4.54 7.32 17.90
C LYS A 36 -3.33 8.22 18.12
N TYR A 37 -2.71 8.10 19.28
CA TYR A 37 -1.46 8.81 19.58
C TYR A 37 -0.23 8.08 19.05
N TYR A 38 0.74 8.84 18.57
CA TYR A 38 2.06 8.34 18.19
C TYR A 38 3.14 9.36 18.51
N VAL A 39 4.39 8.89 18.62
CA VAL A 39 5.56 9.76 18.74
C VAL A 39 6.10 9.99 17.34
N ASP A 40 6.21 11.26 16.95
CA ASP A 40 6.85 11.65 15.70
C ASP A 40 8.37 11.53 15.87
N ASP A 41 8.97 10.46 15.35
CA ASP A 41 10.41 10.21 15.42
C ASP A 41 11.28 11.36 14.88
N SER A 42 10.73 12.27 14.07
CA SER A 42 11.48 13.39 13.50
C SER A 42 11.55 14.62 14.42
N GLU A 43 10.54 14.80 15.27
CA GLU A 43 10.42 15.99 16.14
C GLU A 43 10.32 15.62 17.62
N GLU A 44 10.29 14.33 17.96
CA GLU A 44 10.11 13.79 19.31
C GLU A 44 8.86 14.35 20.02
N THR A 45 7.82 14.68 19.23
CA THR A 45 6.56 15.20 19.73
C THR A 45 5.45 14.16 19.67
N ILE A 46 4.56 14.18 20.65
CA ILE A 46 3.34 13.36 20.63
C ILE A 46 2.36 14.01 19.66
N ARG A 47 1.86 13.21 18.72
CA ARG A 47 0.86 13.60 17.74
C ARG A 47 -0.35 12.68 17.84
N GLU A 48 -1.49 13.21 17.43
CA GLU A 48 -2.75 12.49 17.36
C GLU A 48 -3.15 12.31 15.90
N ILE A 49 -3.68 11.13 15.60
CA ILE A 49 -4.39 10.85 14.35
C ILE A 49 -5.88 10.81 14.70
N ASP A 50 -6.65 11.72 14.12
CA ASP A 50 -8.08 11.87 14.40
C ASP A 50 -8.79 10.54 14.17
N LEU A 51 -8.71 9.98 12.95
CA LEU A 51 -9.23 8.64 12.64
C LEU A 51 -8.29 7.84 11.74
N VAL A 52 -8.18 6.55 12.04
CA VAL A 52 -7.64 5.55 11.11
C VAL A 52 -8.69 4.47 10.88
N ALA A 53 -9.05 4.25 9.62
CA ALA A 53 -10.03 3.26 9.24
C ALA A 53 -9.45 2.23 8.29
N TYR A 54 -9.86 0.97 8.44
CA TYR A 54 -9.41 -0.13 7.60
C TYR A 54 -10.57 -0.99 7.13
N LYS A 55 -10.47 -1.45 5.89
CA LYS A 55 -11.23 -2.57 5.38
C LYS A 55 -10.26 -3.69 5.01
N VAL A 56 -10.59 -4.92 5.39
CA VAL A 56 -9.73 -6.09 5.23
C VAL A 56 -10.49 -7.23 4.59
N SER A 57 -9.84 -7.90 3.64
CA SER A 57 -10.30 -9.15 3.03
C SER A 57 -9.16 -10.13 2.91
N LYS A 58 -9.48 -11.43 2.96
CA LYS A 58 -8.52 -12.50 2.68
C LYS A 58 -8.47 -12.73 1.18
N VAL A 59 -7.27 -12.65 0.59
CA VAL A 59 -7.01 -12.93 -0.82
C VAL A 59 -5.84 -13.90 -0.89
N GLN A 60 -6.07 -15.09 -1.44
CA GLN A 60 -5.10 -16.18 -1.40
C GLN A 60 -4.56 -16.41 0.05
N HIS A 61 -3.24 -16.39 0.25
CA HIS A 61 -2.61 -16.50 1.56
C HIS A 61 -2.49 -15.16 2.33
N LEU A 62 -2.95 -14.06 1.76
CA LEU A 62 -2.69 -12.68 2.20
C LEU A 62 -3.92 -12.02 2.81
N ASP A 63 -3.67 -11.09 3.73
CA ASP A 63 -4.69 -10.11 4.14
C ASP A 63 -4.48 -8.81 3.36
N VAL A 64 -5.48 -8.38 2.59
CA VAL A 64 -5.46 -7.12 1.82
C VAL A 64 -6.16 -6.03 2.63
N TYR A 65 -5.41 -4.99 2.98
CA TYR A 65 -5.90 -3.84 3.73
C TYR A 65 -5.99 -2.61 2.83
N THR A 66 -7.17 -2.00 2.80
CA THR A 66 -7.35 -0.62 2.33
C THR A 66 -7.48 0.26 3.56
N ALA A 67 -6.57 1.21 3.72
CA ALA A 67 -6.46 2.08 4.88
C ALA A 67 -6.82 3.53 4.52
N LEU A 68 -7.59 4.17 5.38
CA LEU A 68 -7.89 5.60 5.35
C LEU A 68 -7.30 6.24 6.60
N ILE A 69 -6.43 7.22 6.41
CA ILE A 69 -5.97 8.10 7.48
C ILE A 69 -6.73 9.41 7.25
N ILE A 70 -7.48 9.84 8.26
CA ILE A 70 -8.45 10.93 8.11
C ILE A 70 -8.13 11.99 9.15
N SER A 71 -8.04 13.24 8.69
CA SER A 71 -8.07 14.40 9.57
C SER A 71 -9.38 15.14 9.37
N CYS A 72 -10.02 15.49 10.48
CA CYS A 72 -11.30 16.19 10.53
C CYS A 72 -11.05 17.62 10.98
N LYS A 73 -11.45 18.60 10.17
CA LYS A 73 -11.32 20.02 10.52
C LYS A 73 -12.67 20.71 10.38
N LYS A 74 -12.93 21.67 11.26
CA LYS A 74 -14.13 22.48 11.26
C LYS A 74 -13.76 23.96 11.25
N SER A 75 -14.43 24.75 10.42
CA SER A 75 -14.29 26.20 10.42
C SER A 75 -15.62 26.88 10.13
N GLU A 76 -16.14 27.61 11.12
CA GLU A 76 -17.41 28.33 11.00
C GLU A 76 -17.21 29.69 10.31
N SER A 77 -16.10 30.38 10.59
CA SER A 77 -15.81 31.73 10.08
C SER A 77 -15.06 31.75 8.75
N ASN A 78 -14.31 30.69 8.42
CA ASN A 78 -13.44 30.68 7.25
C ASN A 78 -13.84 29.59 6.25
N ALA A 79 -13.70 29.91 4.96
CA ALA A 79 -13.66 28.95 3.87
C ALA A 79 -12.20 28.50 3.64
N TRP A 80 -12.04 27.27 3.18
CA TRP A 80 -10.76 26.73 2.73
C TRP A 80 -10.66 26.93 1.23
N ALA A 81 -9.77 27.84 0.81
CA ALA A 81 -9.49 28.10 -0.59
C ALA A 81 -8.28 27.28 -1.06
N LEU A 82 -8.48 26.49 -2.11
CA LEU A 82 -7.44 25.75 -2.82
C LEU A 82 -7.06 26.55 -4.06
N LEU A 83 -5.83 27.07 -4.07
CA LEU A 83 -5.30 27.88 -5.17
C LEU A 83 -4.77 26.92 -6.23
N ALA A 84 -5.34 27.00 -7.43
CA ALA A 84 -5.15 26.00 -8.47
C ALA A 84 -4.74 26.64 -9.80
N ARG A 85 -4.03 25.86 -10.62
CA ARG A 85 -3.71 26.16 -12.01
C ARG A 85 -3.90 24.93 -12.89
N ASP A 86 -3.83 25.10 -14.21
CA ASP A 86 -3.97 23.98 -15.14
C ASP A 86 -2.85 22.95 -14.91
N VAL A 87 -3.21 21.67 -14.91
CA VAL A 87 -2.29 20.57 -14.61
C VAL A 87 -1.32 20.36 -15.77
N ASN A 88 -0.02 20.18 -15.46
CA ASN A 88 0.98 19.78 -16.44
C ASN A 88 1.42 18.32 -16.19
N LEU A 89 0.71 17.37 -16.80
CA LEU A 89 1.02 15.93 -16.66
C LEU A 89 2.37 15.50 -17.24
N LYS A 90 3.05 16.40 -17.98
CA LYS A 90 4.39 16.18 -18.53
C LYS A 90 5.48 16.75 -17.63
N ASP A 91 5.15 17.38 -16.51
CA ASP A 91 6.13 17.90 -15.57
C ASP A 91 6.94 16.74 -14.96
N PRO A 92 8.26 16.67 -15.22
CA PRO A 92 9.11 15.62 -14.65
C PRO A 92 9.31 15.76 -13.13
N ASN A 93 8.92 16.89 -12.54
CA ASN A 93 9.07 17.16 -11.10
C ASN A 93 7.82 16.79 -10.28
N SER A 94 6.83 16.15 -10.90
CA SER A 94 5.57 15.80 -10.28
C SER A 94 5.28 14.32 -10.44
N ASP A 95 4.97 13.63 -9.33
CA ASP A 95 4.41 12.29 -9.37
C ASP A 95 2.88 12.36 -9.30
N TRP A 96 2.23 12.12 -10.44
CA TRP A 96 0.77 12.15 -10.57
C TRP A 96 0.08 10.87 -10.10
N TRP A 97 0.85 9.78 -9.86
CA TRP A 97 0.35 8.46 -9.47
C TRP A 97 1.02 7.96 -8.18
N PRO A 98 1.00 8.74 -7.08
CA PRO A 98 1.63 8.29 -5.84
C PRO A 98 0.90 7.08 -5.29
N LEU A 99 1.62 5.98 -5.10
CA LEU A 99 1.12 4.74 -4.51
C LEU A 99 1.83 4.47 -3.19
N HIS A 100 1.08 4.60 -2.09
CA HIS A 100 1.59 4.30 -0.76
C HIS A 100 1.14 2.92 -0.31
N THR A 101 2.03 1.94 -0.51
CA THR A 101 1.79 0.55 -0.13
C THR A 101 2.88 0.01 0.77
N TRP A 102 2.52 -1.00 1.56
CA TRP A 102 3.47 -1.82 2.30
C TRP A 102 3.05 -3.28 2.24
N SER A 103 4.00 -4.19 2.06
CA SER A 103 3.76 -5.62 2.19
C SER A 103 4.93 -6.32 2.87
N ASN A 104 4.64 -7.36 3.65
CA ASN A 104 5.63 -8.31 4.15
C ASN A 104 5.67 -9.62 3.34
N ASP A 105 4.88 -9.70 2.26
CA ASP A 105 4.91 -10.81 1.33
C ASP A 105 5.92 -10.54 0.21
N LYS A 106 6.84 -11.47 -0.01
CA LYS A 106 7.94 -11.28 -0.96
C LYS A 106 7.47 -11.14 -2.41
N ALA A 107 6.42 -11.88 -2.78
CA ALA A 107 5.91 -11.88 -4.16
C ALA A 107 5.27 -10.53 -4.47
N LEU A 108 4.34 -10.08 -3.62
CA LEU A 108 3.71 -8.76 -3.79
C LEU A 108 4.69 -7.61 -3.64
N SER A 109 5.60 -7.65 -2.66
CA SER A 109 6.59 -6.58 -2.50
C SER A 109 7.43 -6.39 -3.75
N HIS A 110 7.81 -7.47 -4.43
CA HIS A 110 8.53 -7.37 -5.71
C HIS A 110 7.66 -6.71 -6.79
N GLN A 111 6.41 -7.16 -6.98
CA GLN A 111 5.49 -6.58 -7.97
C GLN A 111 5.23 -5.08 -7.73
N LEU A 112 5.05 -4.68 -6.46
CA LEU A 112 4.82 -3.28 -6.08
C LEU A 112 6.03 -2.37 -6.33
N THR A 113 7.24 -2.94 -6.40
CA THR A 113 8.48 -2.19 -6.70
C THR A 113 8.84 -2.16 -8.18
N GLU A 114 8.10 -2.86 -9.05
CA GLU A 114 8.35 -2.83 -10.48
C GLU A 114 8.19 -1.42 -11.06
N THR A 115 9.01 -1.09 -12.06
CA THR A 115 8.95 0.21 -12.72
C THR A 115 7.58 0.40 -13.37
N GLY A 116 6.91 1.51 -13.04
CA GLY A 116 5.59 1.84 -13.56
C GLY A 116 4.42 1.16 -12.84
N ALA A 117 4.67 0.34 -11.81
CA ALA A 117 3.62 -0.29 -11.01
C ALA A 117 2.57 0.72 -10.46
N PRO A 118 2.95 1.90 -9.93
CA PRO A 118 1.96 2.88 -9.46
C PRO A 118 1.01 3.34 -10.56
N LYS A 119 1.53 3.73 -11.73
CA LYS A 119 0.69 4.18 -12.84
C LYS A 119 -0.24 3.06 -13.34
N ARG A 120 0.29 1.84 -13.49
CA ARG A 120 -0.49 0.66 -13.88
C ARG A 120 -1.60 0.36 -12.88
N TYR A 121 -1.32 0.43 -11.58
CA TYR A 121 -2.31 0.30 -10.53
C TYR A 121 -3.44 1.33 -10.68
N HIS A 122 -3.12 2.61 -10.85
CA HIS A 122 -4.13 3.65 -11.04
C HIS A 122 -5.00 3.43 -12.28
N GLU A 123 -4.39 3.05 -13.41
CA GLU A 123 -5.11 2.81 -14.67
C GLU A 123 -6.02 1.58 -14.61
N GLU A 124 -5.52 0.47 -14.06
CA GLU A 124 -6.29 -0.77 -13.93
C GLU A 124 -7.45 -0.62 -12.95
N LEU A 125 -7.26 0.05 -11.81
CA LEU A 125 -8.34 0.27 -10.84
C LEU A 125 -9.42 1.22 -11.37
N ASN A 126 -9.04 2.23 -12.16
CA ASN A 126 -10.02 3.05 -12.86
C ASN A 126 -10.85 2.20 -13.82
N ALA A 127 -10.23 1.29 -14.58
CA ALA A 127 -10.96 0.35 -15.43
C ALA A 127 -11.91 -0.59 -14.65
N MET A 128 -11.64 -0.84 -13.36
CA MET A 128 -12.52 -1.57 -12.43
C MET A 128 -13.62 -0.69 -11.80
N GLY A 129 -13.74 0.58 -12.19
CA GLY A 129 -14.79 1.51 -11.73
C GLY A 129 -14.43 2.31 -10.49
N VAL A 130 -13.14 2.40 -10.13
CA VAL A 130 -12.63 3.31 -9.09
C VAL A 130 -12.40 4.68 -9.70
N ASN A 131 -13.42 5.53 -9.69
CA ASN A 131 -13.47 6.69 -10.58
C ASN A 131 -12.90 7.97 -9.98
N GLU A 132 -13.05 8.19 -8.67
CA GLU A 132 -12.72 9.47 -8.04
C GLU A 132 -11.41 9.36 -7.24
N VAL A 133 -11.33 8.39 -6.32
CA VAL A 133 -10.26 8.34 -5.30
C VAL A 133 -8.86 8.19 -5.90
N LEU A 134 -8.76 7.50 -7.04
CA LEU A 134 -7.53 7.30 -7.79
C LEU A 134 -7.42 8.15 -9.07
N SER A 135 -8.38 9.03 -9.33
CA SER A 135 -8.40 9.87 -10.53
C SER A 135 -7.12 10.71 -10.67
N VAL A 136 -6.77 11.01 -11.92
CA VAL A 136 -5.73 12.00 -12.21
C VAL A 136 -6.31 13.38 -11.86
N PRO A 137 -5.60 14.22 -11.09
CA PRO A 137 -6.09 15.55 -10.75
C PRO A 137 -6.45 16.36 -12.00
N THR A 138 -7.58 17.05 -11.96
CA THR A 138 -8.02 17.94 -13.06
C THR A 138 -7.28 19.28 -13.06
N VAL A 139 -6.70 19.64 -11.92
CA VAL A 139 -5.92 20.86 -11.69
C VAL A 139 -4.72 20.54 -10.80
N GLU A 140 -3.72 21.41 -10.82
CA GLU A 140 -2.64 21.42 -9.86
C GLU A 140 -2.96 22.44 -8.75
N VAL A 141 -3.23 21.96 -7.54
CA VAL A 141 -3.32 22.81 -6.35
C VAL A 141 -1.90 23.12 -5.88
N PHE A 142 -1.47 24.37 -6.03
CA PHE A 142 -0.10 24.80 -5.71
C PHE A 142 0.00 25.51 -4.35
N ALA A 143 -1.11 25.98 -3.81
CA ALA A 143 -1.19 26.62 -2.50
C ALA A 143 -2.60 26.51 -1.92
N PHE A 144 -2.73 26.87 -0.65
CA PHE A 144 -4.02 26.93 0.03
C PHE A 144 -4.05 28.11 1.00
N GLN A 145 -5.25 28.59 1.28
CA GLN A 145 -5.46 29.81 2.05
C GLN A 145 -6.82 29.72 2.76
N GLU A 146 -6.87 30.04 4.06
CA GLU A 146 -8.18 30.31 4.67
C GLU A 146 -8.67 31.70 4.27
N MET A 147 -9.96 31.81 3.95
CA MET A 147 -10.62 33.04 3.53
C MET A 147 -11.79 33.31 4.48
N ASP A 148 -11.85 34.50 5.08
CA ASP A 148 -12.99 34.89 5.92
C ASP A 148 -14.28 34.89 5.07
N LYS A 149 -15.31 34.16 5.52
CA LYS A 149 -16.54 33.96 4.73
C LYS A 149 -17.33 35.25 4.53
N ALA A 150 -17.27 36.18 5.47
CA ALA A 150 -18.05 37.42 5.42
C ALA A 150 -17.39 38.49 4.54
N THR A 151 -16.06 38.56 4.55
CA THR A 151 -15.30 39.66 3.94
C THR A 151 -14.44 39.22 2.77
N GLY A 152 -14.23 37.91 2.58
CA GLY A 152 -13.30 37.36 1.59
C GLY A 152 -11.83 37.68 1.89
N LYS A 153 -11.51 38.20 3.08
CA LYS A 153 -10.12 38.52 3.45
C LYS A 153 -9.32 37.26 3.70
N ALA A 154 -8.12 37.19 3.14
CA ALA A 154 -7.16 36.14 3.43
C ALA A 154 -6.79 36.12 4.93
N GLN A 155 -6.78 34.92 5.50
CA GLN A 155 -6.38 34.62 6.87
C GLN A 155 -5.01 33.93 6.90
N ASN A 156 -4.68 33.17 7.94
CA ASN A 156 -3.53 32.28 7.89
C ASN A 156 -3.96 30.89 7.40
N ASP A 157 -3.03 30.10 6.89
CA ASP A 157 -3.27 28.78 6.32
C ASP A 157 -2.98 27.63 7.32
N LYS A 158 -2.66 27.96 8.58
CA LYS A 158 -2.22 26.99 9.59
C LYS A 158 -3.17 25.80 9.76
N PRO A 159 -4.52 25.97 9.75
CA PRO A 159 -5.43 24.83 9.88
C PRO A 159 -5.28 23.84 8.71
N ILE A 160 -5.19 24.33 7.48
CA ILE A 160 -5.03 23.53 6.26
C ILE A 160 -3.67 22.84 6.28
N PHE A 161 -2.61 23.61 6.52
CA PHE A 161 -1.24 23.09 6.60
C PHE A 161 -1.12 22.00 7.69
N SER A 162 -1.73 22.21 8.85
CA SER A 162 -1.72 21.23 9.95
C SER A 162 -2.44 19.93 9.59
N ALA A 163 -3.53 20.00 8.83
CA ALA A 163 -4.27 18.83 8.36
C ALA A 163 -3.45 18.03 7.33
N VAL A 164 -2.81 18.73 6.38
CA VAL A 164 -1.95 18.11 5.38
C VAL A 164 -0.74 17.43 6.04
N THR A 165 -0.03 18.15 6.90
CA THR A 165 1.18 17.64 7.55
C THR A 165 0.89 16.52 8.55
N SER A 166 -0.21 16.58 9.31
CA SER A 166 -0.59 15.50 10.22
C SER A 166 -0.87 14.20 9.47
N LEU A 167 -1.58 14.27 8.32
CA LEU A 167 -1.88 13.13 7.48
C LEU A 167 -0.61 12.45 6.93
N MET A 168 0.31 13.24 6.37
CA MET A 168 1.56 12.70 5.82
C MET A 168 2.44 12.06 6.91
N LYS A 169 2.55 12.71 8.07
CA LYS A 169 3.32 12.17 9.21
C LYS A 169 2.70 10.89 9.77
N ALA A 170 1.36 10.85 9.89
CA ALA A 170 0.63 9.66 10.29
C ALA A 170 0.83 8.49 9.32
N GLN A 171 0.84 8.75 8.01
CA GLN A 171 1.12 7.74 7.00
C GLN A 171 2.54 7.18 7.14
N ALA A 172 3.54 8.07 7.26
CA ALA A 172 4.92 7.67 7.45
C ALA A 172 5.10 6.80 8.72
N TYR A 173 4.39 7.15 9.81
CA TYR A 173 4.38 6.37 11.04
C TYR A 173 3.72 4.99 10.89
N GLU A 174 2.55 4.89 10.25
CA GLU A 174 1.93 3.58 10.01
C GLU A 174 2.83 2.69 9.15
N LEU A 175 3.39 3.23 8.06
CA LEU A 175 4.32 2.51 7.18
C LEU A 175 5.57 2.03 7.94
N SER A 176 6.15 2.85 8.83
CA SER A 176 7.37 2.49 9.57
C SER A 176 7.12 1.46 10.66
N THR A 177 5.92 1.41 11.25
CA THR A 177 5.61 0.48 12.35
C THR A 177 5.07 -0.87 11.90
N LEU A 178 4.57 -0.98 10.66
CA LEU A 178 4.01 -2.21 10.11
C LEU A 178 4.96 -3.43 10.16
N PRO A 179 6.26 -3.34 9.82
CA PRO A 179 7.20 -4.47 9.93
C PRO A 179 7.27 -5.12 11.32
N ASN A 180 7.11 -4.30 12.36
CA ASN A 180 7.15 -4.76 13.74
C ASN A 180 5.82 -5.37 14.18
N ARG A 181 4.70 -4.81 13.71
CA ARG A 181 3.34 -5.18 14.14
C ARG A 181 2.72 -6.34 13.36
N LYS A 182 2.94 -6.44 12.05
CA LYS A 182 2.25 -7.41 11.19
C LYS A 182 3.18 -8.55 10.78
N LYS A 183 2.92 -9.74 11.34
CA LYS A 183 3.72 -10.96 11.10
C LYS A 183 3.11 -11.90 10.06
N ALA A 184 1.78 -11.95 9.98
CA ALA A 184 1.09 -12.70 8.94
C ALA A 184 1.22 -11.99 7.57
N PRO A 185 1.28 -12.73 6.45
CA PRO A 185 1.34 -12.15 5.10
C PRO A 185 0.20 -11.16 4.86
N ALA A 186 0.55 -9.94 4.48
CA ALA A 186 -0.41 -8.87 4.25
C ALA A 186 0.13 -7.79 3.32
N VAL A 187 -0.80 -7.02 2.76
CA VAL A 187 -0.54 -5.79 2.01
C VAL A 187 -1.45 -4.68 2.52
N TYR A 188 -0.91 -3.49 2.66
CA TYR A 188 -1.63 -2.28 3.04
C TYR A 188 -1.51 -1.26 1.92
N GLN A 189 -2.64 -0.66 1.54
CA GLN A 189 -2.70 0.51 0.65
C GLN A 189 -3.31 1.69 1.42
N PHE A 190 -2.60 2.82 1.47
CA PHE A 190 -2.98 3.97 2.30
C PHE A 190 -3.56 5.12 1.47
N ASN A 191 -4.63 5.73 1.98
CA ASN A 191 -5.27 6.91 1.42
C ASN A 191 -5.41 7.99 2.49
N LEU A 192 -5.17 9.26 2.13
CA LEU A 192 -5.18 10.39 3.06
C LEU A 192 -6.37 11.30 2.78
N LEU A 193 -7.22 11.52 3.78
CA LEU A 193 -8.45 12.32 3.65
C LEU A 193 -8.42 13.50 4.61
N SER A 194 -8.64 14.70 4.08
CA SER A 194 -8.96 15.86 4.91
C SER A 194 -10.45 16.14 4.78
N VAL A 195 -11.22 15.73 5.78
CA VAL A 195 -12.67 15.96 5.83
C VAL A 195 -12.92 17.28 6.54
N VAL A 196 -13.63 18.19 5.87
CA VAL A 196 -13.79 19.57 6.32
C VAL A 196 -15.26 19.93 6.50
N ASP A 197 -15.64 20.34 7.70
CA ASP A 197 -16.89 21.04 7.99
C ASP A 197 -16.64 22.55 7.86
N ALA A 198 -16.43 22.97 6.61
CA ALA A 198 -16.21 24.34 6.17
C ALA A 198 -16.60 24.44 4.69
N ASP A 199 -16.64 25.66 4.15
CA ASP A 199 -16.77 25.82 2.71
C ASP A 199 -15.43 25.52 2.04
N LEU A 200 -15.47 24.73 0.98
CA LEU A 200 -14.31 24.40 0.18
C LEU A 200 -14.47 25.08 -1.18
N VAL A 201 -13.50 25.90 -1.55
CA VAL A 201 -13.53 26.68 -2.79
C VAL A 201 -12.24 26.51 -3.56
N ARG A 202 -12.33 26.45 -4.89
CA ARG A 202 -11.18 26.53 -5.79
C ARG A 202 -11.03 27.98 -6.23
N LEU A 203 -9.81 28.50 -6.15
CA LEU A 203 -9.42 29.74 -6.82
C LEU A 203 -8.52 29.37 -8.00
N MET A 204 -9.08 29.37 -9.20
CA MET A 204 -8.39 28.98 -10.43
C MET A 204 -7.67 30.18 -11.03
N PHE A 205 -6.35 30.10 -11.11
CA PHE A 205 -5.49 31.10 -11.71
C PHE A 205 -5.31 30.80 -13.19
N ARG A 206 -5.78 31.70 -14.06
CA ARG A 206 -5.61 31.65 -15.51
C ARG A 206 -5.23 33.03 -16.02
N ASP A 207 -4.02 33.15 -16.55
CA ASP A 207 -3.45 34.43 -16.96
C ASP A 207 -3.53 35.46 -15.81
N GLU A 208 -4.20 36.60 -16.03
CA GLU A 208 -4.41 37.65 -15.03
C GLU A 208 -5.75 37.53 -14.29
N LYS A 209 -6.49 36.43 -14.46
CA LYS A 209 -7.82 36.21 -13.86
C LYS A 209 -7.78 35.13 -12.80
N ILE A 210 -8.58 35.35 -11.75
CA ILE A 210 -8.85 34.36 -10.70
C ILE A 210 -10.34 34.06 -10.71
N GLU A 211 -10.70 32.83 -11.04
CA GLU A 211 -12.09 32.35 -11.03
C GLU A 211 -12.35 31.52 -9.78
N SER A 212 -13.44 31.79 -9.08
CA SER A 212 -13.85 31.04 -7.88
C SER A 212 -14.93 30.02 -8.23
N SER A 213 -14.80 28.81 -7.69
CA SER A 213 -15.85 27.79 -7.76
C SER A 213 -15.96 27.02 -6.45
N GLU A 214 -17.18 26.74 -5.99
CA GLU A 214 -17.40 25.83 -4.87
C GLU A 214 -17.03 24.40 -5.24
N LEU A 215 -16.54 23.65 -4.25
CA LEU A 215 -16.11 22.27 -4.39
C LEU A 215 -16.74 21.39 -3.32
N ASP A 216 -17.09 20.17 -3.72
CA ASP A 216 -17.35 19.09 -2.78
C ASP A 216 -16.06 18.33 -2.42
N THR A 217 -15.19 18.11 -3.42
CA THR A 217 -13.92 17.42 -3.22
C THR A 217 -12.82 17.93 -4.16
N GLU A 218 -11.56 17.76 -3.77
CA GLU A 218 -10.40 18.07 -4.61
C GLU A 218 -9.21 17.18 -4.30
N HIS A 219 -8.39 16.90 -5.31
CA HIS A 219 -7.10 16.24 -5.14
C HIS A 219 -5.99 17.26 -4.91
N TYR A 220 -5.21 17.06 -3.85
CA TYR A 220 -3.95 17.76 -3.63
C TYR A 220 -2.80 16.76 -3.60
N LEU A 221 -1.80 16.98 -4.46
CA LEU A 221 -0.57 16.22 -4.47
C LEU A 221 0.48 16.99 -3.66
N ALA A 222 0.59 16.63 -2.40
CA ALA A 222 1.55 17.22 -1.50
C ALA A 222 2.94 16.66 -1.78
N ARG A 223 3.88 17.54 -2.14
CA ARG A 223 5.31 17.22 -2.22
C ARG A 223 5.95 17.56 -0.88
N TYR A 224 6.54 16.56 -0.22
CA TYR A 224 7.15 16.76 1.08
C TYR A 224 8.43 15.94 1.25
N ILE A 225 9.40 16.49 1.98
CA ILE A 225 10.67 15.81 2.26
C ILE A 225 10.58 15.25 3.67
N VAL A 226 10.40 13.92 3.79
CA VAL A 226 10.44 13.19 5.06
C VAL A 226 11.74 12.43 5.15
N ARG A 227 12.51 12.59 6.22
CA ARG A 227 13.78 11.86 6.45
C ARG A 227 14.75 11.98 5.26
N LYS A 228 14.88 13.19 4.70
CA LYS A 228 15.71 13.51 3.52
C LYS A 228 15.35 12.75 2.24
N ARG A 229 14.16 12.14 2.18
CA ARG A 229 13.61 11.54 0.97
C ARG A 229 12.39 12.32 0.55
N GLU A 230 12.36 12.67 -0.73
CA GLU A 230 11.18 13.26 -1.34
C GLU A 230 10.09 12.19 -1.48
N ALA A 231 8.88 12.56 -1.10
CA ALA A 231 7.69 11.75 -1.29
C ALA A 231 6.55 12.65 -1.79
N PHE A 232 5.74 12.09 -2.69
CA PHE A 232 4.48 12.68 -3.11
C PHE A 232 3.36 11.93 -2.40
N SER A 233 2.46 12.69 -1.78
CA SER A 233 1.30 12.14 -1.11
C SER A 233 0.03 12.75 -1.65
N ARG A 234 -0.89 11.88 -2.06
CA ARG A 234 -2.22 12.28 -2.47
C ARG A 234 -3.11 12.47 -1.25
N ILE A 235 -3.59 13.69 -1.08
CA ILE A 235 -4.57 14.07 -0.07
C ILE A 235 -5.85 14.44 -0.79
N ARG A 236 -6.96 13.85 -0.36
CA ARG A 236 -8.28 14.23 -0.85
C ARG A 236 -8.94 15.17 0.15
N PHE A 237 -9.16 16.42 -0.24
CA PHE A 237 -10.02 17.33 0.50
C PHE A 237 -11.48 16.96 0.20
N ILE A 238 -12.30 16.81 1.24
CA ILE A 238 -13.69 16.39 1.12
C ILE A 238 -14.54 17.24 2.06
N LYS A 239 -15.53 17.95 1.52
CA LYS A 239 -16.55 18.62 2.34
C LYS A 239 -17.31 17.56 3.14
N ALA A 240 -17.60 17.82 4.41
CA ALA A 240 -18.26 16.87 5.30
C ALA A 240 -19.57 16.30 4.70
N THR A 241 -20.33 17.14 4.00
CA THR A 241 -21.57 16.75 3.30
C THR A 241 -21.35 15.78 2.14
N ALA A 242 -20.17 15.74 1.55
CA ALA A 242 -19.79 14.86 0.45
C ALA A 242 -19.01 13.60 0.90
N PHE A 243 -18.78 13.43 2.21
CA PHE A 243 -18.02 12.29 2.73
C PHE A 243 -18.72 10.95 2.45
N SER A 244 -20.03 10.88 2.70
CA SER A 244 -20.80 9.64 2.52
C SER A 244 -20.81 9.14 1.07
N SER A 245 -20.92 10.04 0.08
CA SER A 245 -20.82 9.69 -1.34
C SER A 245 -19.40 9.25 -1.70
N SER A 246 -18.39 10.01 -1.26
CA SER A 246 -16.97 9.71 -1.45
C SER A 246 -16.57 8.33 -0.90
N LEU A 247 -17.13 7.95 0.25
CA LEU A 247 -16.86 6.68 0.92
C LEU A 247 -17.26 5.46 0.08
N LYS A 248 -18.27 5.59 -0.80
CA LYS A 248 -18.67 4.51 -1.71
C LYS A 248 -17.55 4.15 -2.68
N ASP A 249 -16.80 5.14 -3.16
CA ASP A 249 -15.68 4.92 -4.07
C ASP A 249 -14.49 4.28 -3.36
N TYR A 250 -14.26 4.60 -2.07
CA TYR A 250 -13.31 3.86 -1.23
C TYR A 250 -13.75 2.40 -1.00
N GLY A 251 -15.06 2.14 -0.96
CA GLY A 251 -15.61 0.79 -0.95
C GLY A 251 -15.25 0.02 -2.22
N ARG A 252 -15.42 0.63 -3.40
CA ARG A 252 -15.00 0.07 -4.69
C ARG A 252 -13.49 -0.12 -4.77
N LEU A 253 -12.72 0.85 -4.30
CA LEU A 253 -11.26 0.75 -4.18
C LEU A 253 -10.84 -0.49 -3.40
N HIS A 254 -11.51 -0.82 -2.29
CA HIS A 254 -11.17 -2.03 -1.54
C HIS A 254 -11.41 -3.31 -2.36
N THR A 255 -12.54 -3.39 -3.06
CA THR A 255 -12.84 -4.54 -3.93
C THR A 255 -11.81 -4.65 -5.05
N ALA A 256 -11.52 -3.54 -5.74
CA ALA A 256 -10.54 -3.50 -6.82
C ALA A 256 -9.12 -3.80 -6.33
N ASN A 257 -8.75 -3.35 -5.12
CA ASN A 257 -7.51 -3.75 -4.46
C ASN A 257 -7.40 -5.26 -4.28
N CYS A 258 -8.47 -5.93 -3.87
CA CYS A 258 -8.45 -7.37 -3.69
C CYS A 258 -8.20 -8.10 -5.01
N GLU A 259 -8.91 -7.69 -6.07
CA GLU A 259 -8.75 -8.26 -7.42
C GLU A 259 -7.36 -7.99 -8.00
N TRP A 260 -6.87 -6.76 -7.89
CA TRP A 260 -5.55 -6.40 -8.40
C TRP A 260 -4.44 -7.14 -7.67
N MET A 261 -4.48 -7.22 -6.34
CA MET A 261 -3.47 -7.95 -5.57
C MET A 261 -3.48 -9.46 -5.82
N ASP A 262 -4.67 -10.04 -6.09
CA ASP A 262 -4.80 -11.45 -6.52
C ASP A 262 -4.06 -11.68 -7.84
N LYS A 263 -4.34 -10.83 -8.83
CA LYS A 263 -3.70 -10.86 -10.15
C LYS A 263 -2.19 -10.67 -10.08
N GLU A 264 -1.70 -9.69 -9.31
CA GLU A 264 -0.26 -9.44 -9.17
C GLU A 264 0.44 -10.60 -8.46
N CYS A 265 -0.19 -11.22 -7.48
CA CYS A 265 0.36 -12.39 -6.82
C CYS A 265 0.54 -13.54 -7.84
N ASP A 266 -0.47 -13.80 -8.66
CA ASP A 266 -0.38 -14.82 -9.71
C ASP A 266 0.64 -14.47 -10.80
N ALA A 267 0.74 -13.19 -11.19
CA ALA A 267 1.74 -12.70 -12.13
C ALA A 267 3.17 -12.89 -11.62
N PHE A 268 3.41 -12.79 -10.31
CA PHE A 268 4.70 -13.11 -9.71
C PHE A 268 5.09 -14.57 -9.97
N TYR A 269 4.20 -15.53 -9.66
CA TYR A 269 4.48 -16.96 -9.77
C TYR A 269 4.45 -17.49 -11.20
N LYS A 270 3.79 -16.78 -12.12
CA LYS A 270 3.79 -17.14 -13.54
C LYS A 270 5.21 -17.16 -14.10
N ASP A 271 5.58 -18.30 -14.69
CA ASP A 271 6.89 -18.55 -15.30
C ASP A 271 8.08 -18.25 -14.37
N ILE A 272 7.89 -18.44 -13.04
CA ILE A 272 8.85 -18.01 -12.01
C ILE A 272 10.30 -18.46 -12.26
N PHE A 273 10.51 -19.71 -12.70
CA PHE A 273 11.84 -20.26 -12.96
C PHE A 273 12.56 -19.66 -14.18
N ARG A 274 11.86 -18.86 -15.00
CA ARG A 274 12.47 -18.11 -16.11
C ARG A 274 13.04 -16.76 -15.66
N ASN A 275 12.80 -16.36 -14.41
CA ASN A 275 13.30 -15.11 -13.85
C ASN A 275 14.10 -15.40 -12.57
N GLN A 276 15.43 -15.27 -12.68
CA GLN A 276 16.37 -15.55 -11.58
C GLN A 276 16.18 -14.62 -10.37
N GLU A 277 15.73 -13.38 -10.60
CA GLU A 277 15.44 -12.46 -9.50
C GLU A 277 14.28 -13.00 -8.66
N LYS A 278 13.19 -13.44 -9.31
CA LYS A 278 12.04 -14.04 -8.61
C LYS A 278 12.40 -15.34 -7.88
N VAL A 279 13.24 -16.18 -8.49
CA VAL A 279 13.73 -17.42 -7.87
C VAL A 279 14.53 -17.11 -6.61
N SER A 280 15.51 -16.20 -6.72
CA SER A 280 16.41 -15.87 -5.61
C SER A 280 15.67 -15.31 -4.38
N LEU A 281 14.59 -14.56 -4.58
CA LEU A 281 13.74 -14.05 -3.48
C LEU A 281 13.16 -15.18 -2.61
N LEU A 282 12.84 -16.33 -3.19
CA LEU A 282 12.19 -17.45 -2.52
C LEU A 282 13.14 -18.63 -2.22
N LEU A 283 14.34 -18.63 -2.79
CA LEU A 283 15.28 -19.75 -2.72
C LEU A 283 15.63 -20.15 -1.29
N ASP A 284 15.85 -19.19 -0.39
CA ASP A 284 16.12 -19.47 1.03
C ASP A 284 14.96 -20.20 1.72
N ASN A 285 13.71 -19.88 1.35
CA ASN A 285 12.53 -20.53 1.92
C ASN A 285 12.46 -21.98 1.43
N PHE A 286 12.78 -22.22 0.16
CA PHE A 286 12.85 -23.56 -0.41
C PHE A 286 13.97 -24.39 0.22
N ASN A 287 15.18 -23.84 0.31
CA ASN A 287 16.35 -24.53 0.85
C ASN A 287 16.13 -24.99 2.29
N ARG A 288 15.49 -24.17 3.14
CA ARG A 288 15.12 -24.58 4.51
C ARG A 288 14.17 -25.79 4.57
N LEU A 289 13.35 -26.01 3.54
CA LEU A 289 12.43 -27.14 3.50
C LEU A 289 13.09 -28.41 2.98
N VAL A 290 14.01 -28.31 2.01
CA VAL A 290 14.54 -29.49 1.31
C VAL A 290 15.91 -29.94 1.82
N GLN A 291 16.79 -29.02 2.23
CA GLN A 291 18.21 -29.33 2.44
C GLN A 291 18.39 -30.40 3.51
N TRP A 292 17.80 -30.21 4.69
CA TRP A 292 17.89 -31.17 5.79
C TRP A 292 17.29 -32.54 5.42
N TYR A 293 16.16 -32.54 4.71
CA TYR A 293 15.49 -33.77 4.32
C TYR A 293 16.33 -34.59 3.33
N ILE A 294 16.93 -33.92 2.33
CA ILE A 294 17.83 -34.56 1.37
C ILE A 294 19.04 -35.16 2.10
N SER A 295 19.70 -34.37 2.96
CA SER A 295 20.85 -34.84 3.73
C SER A 295 20.51 -36.04 4.62
N LEU A 296 19.33 -36.06 5.24
CA LEU A 296 18.87 -37.18 6.07
C LEU A 296 18.63 -38.45 5.24
N GLN A 297 17.98 -38.33 4.08
CA GLN A 297 17.73 -39.49 3.21
C GLN A 297 19.02 -40.08 2.66
N LEU A 298 20.00 -39.23 2.32
CA LEU A 298 21.33 -39.69 1.91
C LEU A 298 22.00 -40.50 3.02
N LEU A 299 22.05 -39.97 4.24
CA LEU A 299 22.66 -40.67 5.36
C LEU A 299 21.97 -42.02 5.64
N HIS A 300 20.64 -42.09 5.56
CA HIS A 300 19.88 -43.29 5.89
C HIS A 300 20.02 -44.40 4.84
N GLU A 301 19.97 -44.06 3.54
CA GLU A 301 19.88 -45.07 2.47
C GLU A 301 21.25 -45.42 1.87
N THR A 302 22.25 -44.52 1.97
CA THR A 302 23.58 -44.72 1.37
C THR A 302 24.71 -44.80 2.39
N ASN A 303 24.43 -44.47 3.66
CA ASN A 303 25.43 -44.29 4.72
C ASN A 303 26.52 -43.25 4.35
N MET A 304 26.25 -42.38 3.38
CA MET A 304 27.14 -41.29 2.96
C MET A 304 26.78 -40.02 3.72
N SER A 305 27.80 -39.38 4.30
CA SER A 305 27.72 -37.98 4.73
C SER A 305 28.32 -37.10 3.63
N SER A 306 27.48 -36.61 2.72
CA SER A 306 27.91 -35.68 1.68
C SER A 306 27.39 -34.26 1.98
N ASP A 307 28.27 -33.26 1.86
CA ASP A 307 27.84 -31.87 1.82
C ASP A 307 27.25 -31.58 0.43
N ILE A 308 25.93 -31.66 0.34
CA ILE A 308 25.19 -31.41 -0.90
C ILE A 308 25.15 -29.92 -1.29
N GLY A 309 25.69 -29.02 -0.45
CA GLY A 309 25.60 -27.58 -0.63
C GLY A 309 24.19 -27.03 -0.46
N LYS A 310 23.98 -25.79 -0.90
CA LYS A 310 22.64 -25.18 -0.97
C LYS A 310 22.07 -25.44 -2.36
N PRO A 311 20.86 -26.02 -2.48
CA PRO A 311 20.23 -26.20 -3.77
C PRO A 311 20.11 -24.88 -4.55
N SER A 312 20.50 -24.92 -5.82
CA SER A 312 20.19 -23.90 -6.82
C SER A 312 18.98 -24.34 -7.64
N LEU A 313 18.24 -23.39 -8.23
CA LEU A 313 17.05 -23.68 -9.04
C LEU A 313 17.10 -22.93 -10.36
N ASN A 314 16.89 -23.64 -11.46
CA ASN A 314 16.98 -23.09 -12.79
C ASN A 314 15.95 -23.75 -13.73
N TRP A 315 15.57 -23.05 -14.79
CA TRP A 315 14.70 -23.61 -15.83
C TRP A 315 15.54 -24.21 -16.97
N ASP A 316 15.42 -25.52 -17.20
CA ASP A 316 15.95 -26.14 -18.40
C ASP A 316 14.94 -26.01 -19.55
N ALA A 317 15.24 -25.10 -20.48
CA ALA A 317 14.40 -24.86 -21.66
C ALA A 317 14.29 -26.07 -22.60
N LYS A 318 15.28 -26.98 -22.62
CA LYS A 318 15.28 -28.16 -23.49
C LYS A 318 14.34 -29.23 -22.95
N SER A 319 14.50 -29.63 -21.69
CA SER A 319 13.65 -30.64 -21.07
C SER A 319 12.30 -30.09 -20.59
N LYS A 320 12.15 -28.76 -20.50
CA LYS A 320 11.00 -28.07 -19.90
C LYS A 320 10.76 -28.51 -18.47
N LYS A 321 11.85 -28.62 -17.70
CA LYS A 321 11.83 -29.03 -16.29
C LYS A 321 12.59 -28.02 -15.44
N VAL A 322 12.27 -28.02 -14.15
CA VAL A 322 13.12 -27.36 -13.16
C VAL A 322 14.34 -28.23 -12.90
N TRP A 323 15.50 -27.63 -13.07
CA TRP A 323 16.78 -28.21 -12.70
C TRP A 323 17.13 -27.76 -11.27
N ILE A 324 17.41 -28.73 -10.41
CA ILE A 324 17.90 -28.51 -9.05
C ILE A 324 19.40 -28.80 -9.02
N GLY A 325 20.20 -27.75 -8.90
CA GLY A 325 21.67 -27.85 -8.84
C GLY A 325 22.15 -28.16 -7.44
N LEU A 326 23.05 -29.15 -7.31
CA LEU A 326 23.71 -29.54 -6.06
C LEU A 326 25.20 -29.82 -6.33
N ASN A 327 26.05 -29.87 -5.31
CA ASN A 327 27.48 -30.21 -5.46
C ASN A 327 27.94 -31.56 -4.83
N PRO A 328 27.21 -32.68 -4.97
CA PRO A 328 27.67 -33.98 -4.50
C PRO A 328 28.40 -34.77 -5.62
N GLU A 329 28.73 -36.03 -5.34
CA GLU A 329 29.25 -36.99 -6.33
C GLU A 329 28.12 -37.45 -7.30
N ASP A 330 28.48 -37.95 -8.49
CA ASP A 330 27.51 -38.33 -9.54
C ASP A 330 26.55 -39.45 -9.11
N ASP A 331 27.02 -40.40 -8.31
CA ASP A 331 26.22 -41.50 -7.75
C ASP A 331 25.12 -40.99 -6.81
N VAL A 332 25.39 -39.90 -6.08
CA VAL A 332 24.41 -39.21 -5.25
C VAL A 332 23.33 -38.56 -6.12
N ILE A 333 23.70 -37.91 -7.22
CA ILE A 333 22.72 -37.32 -8.16
C ILE A 333 21.80 -38.41 -8.73
N ASP A 334 22.36 -39.54 -9.13
CA ASP A 334 21.59 -40.67 -9.64
C ASP A 334 20.64 -41.23 -8.57
N PHE A 335 21.11 -41.39 -7.34
CA PHE A 335 20.26 -41.78 -6.21
C PHE A 335 19.09 -40.81 -6.00
N LEU A 336 19.36 -39.50 -5.98
CA LEU A 336 18.33 -38.48 -5.72
C LEU A 336 17.26 -38.47 -6.81
N ASN A 337 17.64 -38.63 -8.08
CA ASN A 337 16.69 -38.69 -9.20
C ASN A 337 15.76 -39.92 -9.13
N HIS A 338 16.23 -41.04 -8.55
CA HIS A 338 15.45 -42.28 -8.45
C HIS A 338 14.76 -42.48 -7.09
N ASN A 339 15.04 -41.64 -6.10
CA ASN A 339 14.45 -41.75 -4.76
C ASN A 339 13.05 -41.11 -4.70
N GLU A 340 12.02 -41.95 -4.62
CA GLU A 340 10.61 -41.52 -4.57
C GLU A 340 10.31 -40.60 -3.37
N LYS A 341 10.86 -40.90 -2.18
CA LYS A 341 10.61 -40.11 -0.96
C LYS A 341 11.16 -38.69 -1.11
N VAL A 342 12.39 -38.56 -1.61
CA VAL A 342 13.02 -37.27 -1.92
C VAL A 342 12.21 -36.51 -2.96
N ASN A 343 11.81 -37.19 -4.05
CA ASN A 343 11.06 -36.57 -5.12
C ASN A 343 9.69 -36.04 -4.64
N ILE A 344 8.96 -36.81 -3.83
CA ILE A 344 7.68 -36.36 -3.25
C ILE A 344 7.89 -35.14 -2.34
N HIS A 345 8.91 -35.17 -1.49
CA HIS A 345 9.20 -34.07 -0.56
C HIS A 345 9.58 -32.78 -1.30
N VAL A 346 10.44 -32.89 -2.31
CA VAL A 346 10.90 -31.75 -3.12
C VAL A 346 9.77 -31.21 -4.00
N ALA A 347 8.95 -32.07 -4.60
CA ALA A 347 7.73 -31.65 -5.29
C ALA A 347 6.80 -30.85 -4.36
N GLY A 348 6.61 -31.32 -3.14
CA GLY A 348 5.84 -30.63 -2.11
C GLY A 348 6.42 -29.25 -1.76
N ALA A 349 7.74 -29.14 -1.65
CA ALA A 349 8.43 -27.87 -1.41
C ALA A 349 8.32 -26.91 -2.60
N LEU A 350 8.49 -27.39 -3.83
CA LEU A 350 8.30 -26.61 -5.07
C LEU A 350 6.87 -26.07 -5.17
N LYS A 351 5.86 -26.92 -4.91
CA LYS A 351 4.46 -26.51 -4.87
C LYS A 351 4.21 -25.47 -3.79
N LYS A 352 4.73 -25.68 -2.58
CA LYS A 352 4.51 -24.79 -1.44
C LYS A 352 5.17 -23.42 -1.61
N VAL A 353 6.39 -23.37 -2.12
CA VAL A 353 7.19 -22.13 -2.20
C VAL A 353 6.97 -21.41 -3.52
N PHE A 354 6.99 -22.14 -4.65
CA PHE A 354 6.97 -21.58 -6.00
C PHE A 354 5.65 -21.79 -6.74
N ARG A 355 4.65 -22.45 -6.12
CA ARG A 355 3.39 -22.86 -6.78
C ARG A 355 3.60 -23.70 -8.05
N TYR A 356 4.68 -24.46 -8.07
CA TYR A 356 5.06 -25.27 -9.22
C TYR A 356 4.71 -26.74 -9.02
N GLU A 357 4.00 -27.30 -9.98
CA GLU A 357 3.57 -28.71 -10.00
C GLU A 357 4.13 -29.49 -11.19
N GLY A 358 5.03 -28.89 -11.97
CA GLY A 358 5.67 -29.56 -13.10
C GLY A 358 6.82 -30.49 -12.68
N SER A 359 7.44 -31.14 -13.67
CA SER A 359 8.56 -32.04 -13.44
C SER A 359 9.85 -31.30 -13.08
N PHE A 360 10.73 -31.97 -12.35
CA PHE A 360 12.07 -31.49 -12.01
C PHE A 360 13.08 -32.65 -12.06
N TYR A 361 14.36 -32.33 -11.95
CA TYR A 361 15.44 -33.31 -11.80
C TYR A 361 16.64 -32.69 -11.07
N PHE A 362 17.47 -33.53 -10.45
CA PHE A 362 18.73 -33.14 -9.83
C PHE A 362 19.88 -33.25 -10.82
N SER A 363 20.82 -32.33 -10.77
CA SER A 363 22.09 -32.42 -11.49
C SER A 363 23.17 -31.60 -10.79
N ASN A 364 24.43 -31.81 -11.16
CA ASN A 364 25.54 -31.03 -10.61
C ASN A 364 25.36 -29.54 -10.90
N ASP A 365 25.61 -28.70 -9.90
CA ASP A 365 25.60 -27.25 -10.08
C ASP A 365 26.70 -26.86 -11.08
N ILE A 366 26.42 -25.88 -11.92
CA ILE A 366 27.43 -25.36 -12.85
C ILE A 366 28.23 -24.31 -12.07
N PRO A 367 29.54 -24.49 -11.81
CA PRO A 367 30.32 -23.46 -11.14
C PRO A 367 30.33 -22.19 -12.00
N PHE A 368 29.85 -21.09 -11.43
CA PHE A 368 29.80 -19.77 -12.06
C PHE A 368 31.13 -19.02 -11.91
#